data_AF-A0A1Q5M1G4-F1
#
_entry.id   AF-A0A1Q5M1G4-F1
#
_cell.length_a   1.000
_cell.length_b   1.000
_cell.length_c   1.000
_cell.angle_alpha   90.00
_cell.angle_beta   90.00
_cell.angle_gamma   90.00
#
_symmetry.space_group_name_H-M   'P 1'
#
loop_
_entity.id
_entity.type
_entity.pdbx_description
1 polymer ?
#
loop_
_entity_poly.entity_id
_entity_poly.type
_entity_poly.pdbx_seq_one_letter_code
_entity_poly.pdbx_strand_id
1 'polypeptide(L)'
;MGSTTPGWLTLPEDEFQERYRPARNATSGYLHRVLIRALGPGVAALPSDDALTRKPLILDLASPLPPRLRFYVYQATQHPSERQQGTFKIQLSVGVTRDGQPASPKEKRRWFDRADNIRPIAMGYHPDWNLFILWDADLHDMNGGFTFSKNVQTPPEIVWAALAKDISHGSRRLRGGLTETIVAARPHRLVEALNLRIDLSNEVMCEGLF
;
A
#
# COMPACT_ATOMS: atom_id res chain seq x y z
N MET A 1 -26.33 7.10 17.58
CA MET A 1 -26.79 7.09 16.17
C MET A 1 -26.22 5.85 15.53
N GLY A 2 -27.07 4.93 15.07
CA GLY A 2 -26.60 3.68 14.46
C GLY A 2 -25.78 4.00 13.21
N SER A 3 -24.50 3.66 13.23
CA SER A 3 -23.70 3.67 12.00
C SER A 3 -24.23 2.56 11.11
N THR A 4 -25.03 2.93 10.11
CA THR A 4 -25.44 1.99 9.09
C THR A 4 -24.19 1.57 8.33
N THR A 5 -23.82 0.29 8.40
CA THR A 5 -22.71 -0.26 7.62
C THR A 5 -22.89 0.12 6.15
N PRO A 6 -21.90 0.75 5.49
CA PRO A 6 -22.01 1.12 4.09
C PRO A 6 -22.27 -0.12 3.23
N GLY A 7 -23.27 -0.04 2.34
CA GLY A 7 -23.68 -1.21 1.55
C GLY A 7 -22.56 -1.86 0.73
N TRP A 8 -21.55 -1.08 0.32
CA TRP A 8 -20.39 -1.58 -0.44
C TRP A 8 -19.47 -2.51 0.36
N LEU A 9 -19.54 -2.51 1.69
CA LEU A 9 -18.65 -3.32 2.52
C LEU A 9 -19.03 -4.81 2.46
N THR A 10 -20.33 -5.11 2.30
CA THR A 10 -20.88 -6.47 2.35
C THR A 10 -21.28 -7.01 0.98
N LEU A 11 -21.10 -6.25 -0.10
CA LEU A 11 -21.42 -6.73 -1.44
C LEU A 11 -20.57 -7.96 -1.80
N PRO A 12 -21.13 -8.95 -2.51
CA PRO A 12 -20.34 -9.94 -3.24
C PRO A 12 -19.22 -9.28 -4.06
N GLU A 13 -18.12 -9.99 -4.25
CA GLU A 13 -16.92 -9.41 -4.88
C GLU A 13 -17.18 -9.01 -6.33
N ASP A 14 -17.87 -9.84 -7.10
CA ASP A 14 -18.31 -9.55 -8.46
C ASP A 14 -19.19 -8.30 -8.55
N GLU A 15 -20.21 -8.18 -7.69
CA GLU A 15 -21.07 -6.99 -7.64
C GLU A 15 -20.30 -5.72 -7.22
N PHE A 16 -19.38 -5.86 -6.27
CA PHE A 16 -18.52 -4.75 -5.85
C PHE A 16 -17.63 -4.28 -7.00
N GLN A 17 -17.02 -5.22 -7.73
CA GLN A 17 -16.19 -4.89 -8.88
C GLN A 17 -17.03 -4.23 -9.98
N GLU A 18 -18.20 -4.76 -10.32
CA GLU A 18 -19.08 -4.17 -11.34
C GLU A 18 -19.49 -2.74 -11.01
N ARG A 19 -19.83 -2.48 -9.74
CA ARG A 19 -20.36 -1.18 -9.31
C ARG A 19 -19.28 -0.13 -9.02
N TYR A 20 -18.16 -0.53 -8.45
CA TYR A 20 -17.17 0.40 -7.90
C TYR A 20 -15.85 0.44 -8.67
N ARG A 21 -15.53 -0.58 -9.48
CA ARG A 21 -14.30 -0.56 -10.28
C ARG A 21 -14.43 0.50 -11.37
N PRO A 22 -13.53 1.51 -11.40
CA PRO A 22 -13.56 2.50 -12.46
C PRO A 22 -13.16 1.87 -13.79
N ALA A 23 -13.75 2.36 -14.89
CA ALA A 23 -13.49 1.86 -16.25
C ALA A 23 -12.05 2.08 -16.75
N ARG A 24 -11.27 2.92 -16.07
CA ARG A 24 -9.88 3.26 -16.43
C ARG A 24 -8.98 3.08 -15.20
N ASN A 25 -8.23 4.12 -14.85
CA ASN A 25 -7.34 4.11 -13.70
C ASN A 25 -8.14 4.03 -12.39
N ALA A 26 -7.64 3.23 -11.46
CA ALA A 26 -8.18 3.11 -10.13
C ALA A 26 -8.11 4.47 -9.40
N THR A 27 -9.22 4.86 -8.80
CA THR A 27 -9.30 6.05 -7.96
C THR A 27 -8.88 5.73 -6.52
N SER A 28 -8.44 6.72 -5.75
CA SER A 28 -8.18 6.54 -4.31
C SER A 28 -9.41 5.96 -3.60
N GLY A 29 -10.60 6.46 -3.92
CA GLY A 29 -11.86 5.97 -3.36
C GLY A 29 -12.14 4.50 -3.63
N TYR A 30 -11.80 3.98 -4.81
CA TYR A 30 -11.93 2.54 -5.09
C TYR A 30 -10.87 1.75 -4.33
N LEU A 31 -9.60 2.14 -4.43
CA LEU A 31 -8.48 1.43 -3.78
C LEU A 31 -8.65 1.34 -2.27
N HIS A 32 -9.12 2.41 -1.62
CA HIS A 32 -9.38 2.42 -0.19
C HIS A 32 -10.57 1.56 0.21
N ARG A 33 -11.63 1.46 -0.63
CA ARG A 33 -12.72 0.53 -0.39
C ARG A 33 -12.26 -0.93 -0.49
N VAL A 34 -11.42 -1.25 -1.47
CA VAL A 34 -10.80 -2.59 -1.58
C VAL A 34 -9.94 -2.87 -0.34
N LEU A 35 -9.10 -1.92 0.09
CA LEU A 35 -8.30 -2.04 1.30
C LEU A 35 -9.17 -2.36 2.53
N ILE A 36 -10.22 -1.57 2.76
CA ILE A 36 -11.10 -1.74 3.93
C ILE A 36 -11.84 -3.08 3.87
N ARG A 37 -12.34 -3.49 2.69
CA ARG A 37 -12.94 -4.82 2.51
C ARG A 37 -11.96 -5.94 2.83
N ALA A 38 -10.71 -5.82 2.38
CA ALA A 38 -9.66 -6.82 2.62
C ALA A 38 -9.24 -6.90 4.09
N LEU A 39 -9.22 -5.76 4.80
CA LEU A 39 -8.95 -5.73 6.24
C LEU A 39 -10.13 -6.24 7.07
N GLY A 40 -11.36 -6.07 6.58
CA GLY A 40 -12.57 -6.58 7.21
C GLY A 40 -12.67 -6.18 8.69
N PRO A 41 -12.83 -7.14 9.63
CA PRO A 41 -12.87 -6.87 11.06
C PRO A 41 -11.63 -6.17 11.65
N GLY A 42 -10.51 -6.12 10.90
CA GLY A 42 -9.31 -5.39 11.29
C GLY A 42 -9.47 -3.87 11.28
N VAL A 43 -10.55 -3.32 10.71
CA VAL A 43 -10.84 -1.87 10.73
C VAL A 43 -11.72 -1.56 11.95
N ALA A 44 -11.17 -0.81 12.91
CA ALA A 44 -11.86 -0.48 14.17
C ALA A 44 -12.93 0.61 13.98
N ALA A 45 -12.68 1.55 13.07
CA ALA A 45 -13.64 2.60 12.73
C ALA A 45 -13.64 2.88 11.23
N LEU A 46 -14.82 2.90 10.62
CA LEU A 46 -14.96 3.20 9.20
C LEU A 46 -14.68 4.69 8.94
N PRO A 47 -13.83 5.03 7.97
CA PRO A 47 -13.60 6.42 7.59
C PRO A 47 -14.81 7.00 6.85
N SER A 48 -14.89 8.34 6.81
CA SER A 48 -15.90 9.05 6.01
C SER A 48 -15.67 8.86 4.51
N ASP A 49 -16.71 9.06 3.69
CA ASP A 49 -16.59 8.98 2.23
C ASP A 49 -15.58 10.02 1.67
N ASP A 50 -15.50 11.22 2.26
CA ASP A 50 -14.50 12.22 1.90
C ASP A 50 -13.07 11.71 2.17
N ALA A 51 -12.83 11.10 3.34
CA ALA A 51 -11.54 10.53 3.68
C ALA A 51 -11.12 9.41 2.69
N LEU A 52 -12.06 8.60 2.20
CA LEU A 52 -11.78 7.57 1.18
C LEU A 52 -11.22 8.15 -0.12
N THR A 53 -11.52 9.41 -0.45
CA THR A 53 -11.01 10.05 -1.68
C THR A 53 -9.60 10.64 -1.53
N ARG A 54 -9.12 10.80 -0.30
CA ARG A 54 -7.84 11.46 0.00
C ARG A 54 -6.72 10.44 0.13
N LYS A 55 -5.50 10.83 -0.25
CA LYS A 55 -4.28 10.04 -0.07
C LYS A 55 -3.27 10.88 0.70
N PRO A 56 -2.61 10.33 1.75
CA PRO A 56 -2.81 9.00 2.31
C PRO A 56 -4.15 8.84 3.04
N LEU A 57 -4.56 7.59 3.29
CA LEU A 57 -5.68 7.26 4.17
C LEU A 57 -5.15 6.82 5.52
N ILE A 58 -5.63 7.44 6.60
CA ILE A 58 -5.34 6.99 7.96
C ILE A 58 -6.52 6.12 8.42
N LEU A 59 -6.22 4.93 8.95
CA LEU A 59 -7.23 4.03 9.51
C LEU A 59 -6.93 3.73 10.96
N ASP A 60 -7.99 3.72 11.77
CA ASP A 60 -8.00 3.10 13.09
C ASP A 60 -8.24 1.60 12.92
N LEU A 61 -7.37 0.79 13.52
CA LEU A 61 -7.31 -0.64 13.31
C LEU A 61 -7.45 -1.39 14.64
N ALA A 62 -7.98 -2.60 14.56
CA ALA A 62 -8.09 -3.52 15.67
C ALA A 62 -6.90 -4.50 15.71
N SER A 63 -6.68 -5.09 16.88
CA SER A 63 -5.74 -6.20 17.05
C SER A 63 -6.02 -7.31 16.02
N PRO A 64 -4.99 -7.92 15.41
CA PRO A 64 -3.56 -7.87 15.77
C PRO A 64 -2.76 -6.74 15.12
N LEU A 65 -3.39 -5.84 14.37
CA LEU A 65 -2.67 -4.74 13.72
C LEU A 65 -2.33 -3.62 14.73
N PRO A 66 -1.29 -2.81 14.47
CA PRO A 66 -1.08 -1.57 15.21
C PRO A 66 -2.33 -0.69 15.16
N PRO A 67 -2.66 0.05 16.23
CA PRO A 67 -3.94 0.73 16.36
C PRO A 67 -4.22 1.78 15.28
N ARG A 68 -3.16 2.32 14.65
CA ARG A 68 -3.30 3.31 13.59
C ARG A 68 -2.18 3.19 12.57
N LEU A 69 -2.53 3.18 11.28
CA LEU A 69 -1.58 3.15 10.16
C LEU A 69 -2.00 4.17 9.10
N ARG A 70 -1.01 4.69 8.35
CA ARG A 70 -1.19 5.65 7.27
C ARG A 70 -0.90 4.99 5.92
N PHE A 71 -1.94 4.70 5.15
CA PHE A 71 -1.86 3.95 3.91
C PHE A 71 -1.68 4.85 2.68
N TYR A 72 -0.63 4.57 1.91
CA TYR A 72 -0.38 5.12 0.59
C TYR A 72 -0.68 4.06 -0.46
N VAL A 73 -1.97 3.92 -0.82
CA VAL A 73 -2.43 2.90 -1.76
C VAL A 73 -2.41 3.43 -3.19
N TYR A 74 -1.70 2.74 -4.08
CA TYR A 74 -1.62 3.04 -5.50
C TYR A 74 -2.20 1.89 -6.32
N GLN A 75 -2.57 2.18 -7.58
CA GLN A 75 -2.81 1.11 -8.53
C GLN A 75 -1.46 0.48 -8.89
N ALA A 76 -1.33 -0.82 -8.64
CA ALA A 76 -0.23 -1.59 -9.22
C ALA A 76 -0.54 -1.79 -10.70
N THR A 77 0.44 -1.53 -11.56
CA THR A 77 0.31 -1.66 -13.02
C THR A 77 1.43 -2.50 -13.56
N GLN A 78 1.14 -3.26 -14.61
CA GLN A 78 2.14 -3.90 -15.44
C GLN A 78 2.09 -3.24 -16.81
N HIS A 79 3.22 -2.72 -17.29
CA HIS A 79 3.23 -2.13 -18.62
C HIS A 79 3.17 -3.25 -19.69
N PRO A 80 2.39 -3.11 -20.78
CA PRO A 80 2.28 -4.14 -21.81
C PRO A 80 3.62 -4.56 -22.43
N SER A 81 4.61 -3.66 -22.41
CA SER A 81 5.97 -3.91 -22.92
C SER A 81 6.94 -4.47 -21.88
N GLU A 82 6.51 -4.74 -20.64
CA GLU A 82 7.39 -5.40 -19.67
C GLU A 82 7.71 -6.81 -20.21
N ARG A 83 9.01 -7.08 -20.39
CA ARG A 83 9.48 -8.35 -20.99
C ARG A 83 9.14 -9.56 -20.13
N GLN A 84 9.00 -9.37 -18.82
CA GLN A 84 8.70 -10.43 -17.88
C GLN A 84 7.30 -10.20 -17.30
N GLN A 85 6.41 -11.17 -17.49
CA GLN A 85 5.10 -11.12 -16.87
C GLN A 85 5.20 -11.24 -15.35
N GLY A 86 4.32 -10.52 -14.64
CA GLY A 86 4.35 -10.43 -13.18
C GLY A 86 5.21 -9.29 -12.63
N THR A 87 5.82 -8.45 -13.47
CA THR A 87 6.53 -7.26 -12.99
C THR A 87 5.54 -6.12 -12.77
N PHE A 88 5.07 -5.97 -11.54
CA PHE A 88 4.19 -4.86 -11.17
C PHE A 88 4.95 -3.65 -10.67
N LYS A 89 4.38 -2.46 -10.86
CA LYS A 89 4.92 -1.21 -10.32
C LYS A 89 3.85 -0.26 -9.84
N ILE A 90 4.24 0.60 -8.90
CA ILE A 90 3.50 1.80 -8.52
C ILE A 90 4.36 3.04 -8.75
N GLN A 91 3.70 4.19 -8.81
CA GLN A 91 4.33 5.50 -8.91
C GLN A 91 4.09 6.31 -7.64
N LEU A 92 5.14 6.48 -6.84
CA LEU A 92 5.08 7.30 -5.63
C LEU A 92 4.96 8.76 -6.02
N SER A 93 3.86 9.41 -5.64
CA SER A 93 3.53 10.78 -6.06
C SER A 93 3.09 11.70 -4.93
N VAL A 94 2.72 11.15 -3.77
CA VAL A 94 2.19 11.89 -2.62
C VAL A 94 3.14 11.71 -1.46
N GLY A 95 3.46 12.81 -0.79
CA GLY A 95 4.28 12.85 0.42
C GLY A 95 4.30 14.25 1.00
N VAL A 96 5.14 14.44 2.00
CA VAL A 96 5.39 15.73 2.65
C VAL A 96 6.79 16.24 2.33
N THR A 97 7.00 17.53 2.51
CA THR A 97 8.33 18.14 2.57
C THR A 97 9.06 17.68 3.83
N ARG A 98 10.35 17.99 3.95
CA ARG A 98 11.17 17.55 5.10
C ARG A 98 10.67 18.12 6.44
N ASP A 99 10.05 19.30 6.40
CA ASP A 99 9.40 19.98 7.53
C ASP A 99 7.94 19.54 7.76
N GLY A 100 7.46 18.51 7.05
CA GLY A 100 6.15 17.89 7.29
C GLY A 100 4.98 18.58 6.60
N GLN A 101 5.20 19.55 5.72
CA GLN A 101 4.13 20.21 4.97
C GLN A 101 3.73 19.40 3.73
N PRO A 102 2.47 19.47 3.25
CA PRO A 102 2.07 18.80 2.02
C PRO A 102 2.95 19.21 0.83
N ALA A 103 3.60 18.23 0.19
CA ALA A 103 4.50 18.53 -0.91
C ALA A 103 3.73 18.88 -2.19
N SER A 104 4.00 20.07 -2.74
CA SER A 104 3.43 20.47 -4.04
C SER A 104 3.99 19.62 -5.19
N PRO A 105 3.37 19.60 -6.38
CA PRO A 105 3.93 18.92 -7.55
C PRO A 105 5.33 19.41 -7.96
N LYS A 106 5.69 20.67 -7.65
CA LYS A 106 7.00 21.26 -7.96
C LYS A 106 8.10 20.82 -7.01
N GLU A 107 7.74 20.22 -5.89
CA GLU A 107 8.70 19.78 -4.88
C GLU A 107 9.65 18.72 -5.47
N LYS A 108 10.95 18.84 -5.18
CA LYS A 108 11.96 17.93 -5.74
C LYS A 108 12.00 16.62 -4.99
N ARG A 109 11.83 16.67 -3.66
CA ARG A 109 11.94 15.50 -2.77
C ARG A 109 10.76 15.45 -1.80
N ARG A 110 10.24 14.25 -1.59
CA ARG A 110 9.09 13.95 -0.75
C ARG A 110 9.46 12.87 0.23
N TRP A 111 8.84 12.92 1.39
CA TRP A 111 8.93 11.89 2.41
C TRP A 111 7.55 11.33 2.69
N PHE A 112 7.48 10.10 3.17
CA PHE A 112 6.23 9.62 3.75
C PHE A 112 5.93 10.38 5.04
N ASP A 113 4.67 10.75 5.23
CA ASP A 113 4.22 11.49 6.40
C ASP A 113 4.24 10.59 7.64
N ARG A 114 4.99 11.02 8.65
CA ARG A 114 5.10 10.36 9.97
C ARG A 114 4.56 11.23 11.10
N ALA A 115 3.81 12.29 10.78
CA ALA A 115 3.10 13.07 11.76
C ALA A 115 2.24 12.14 12.65
N ASP A 116 2.15 12.53 13.92
CA ASP A 116 1.45 11.81 14.99
C ASP A 116 2.01 10.41 15.30
N ASN A 117 3.27 10.15 14.93
CA ASN A 117 3.94 8.85 15.10
C ASN A 117 3.17 7.69 14.41
N ILE A 118 2.42 7.99 13.35
CA ILE A 118 1.68 7.00 12.58
C ILE A 118 2.58 6.45 11.49
N ARG A 119 2.78 5.13 11.48
CA ARG A 119 3.62 4.46 10.49
C ARG A 119 3.01 4.52 9.08
N PRO A 120 3.79 4.93 8.06
CA PRO A 120 3.35 4.88 6.68
C PRO A 120 3.46 3.47 6.10
N ILE A 121 2.46 3.06 5.33
CA ILE A 121 2.44 1.81 4.57
C ILE A 121 2.38 2.16 3.07
N ALA A 122 3.46 1.89 2.35
CA ALA A 122 3.52 2.07 0.90
C ALA A 122 3.02 0.79 0.21
N MET A 123 1.91 0.87 -0.52
CA MET A 123 1.32 -0.32 -1.11
C MET A 123 0.63 -0.08 -2.46
N GLY A 124 0.47 -1.17 -3.19
CA GLY A 124 -0.15 -1.25 -4.50
C GLY A 124 -1.21 -2.33 -4.50
N TYR A 125 -2.24 -2.13 -5.32
CA TYR A 125 -3.26 -3.14 -5.58
C TYR A 125 -3.47 -3.32 -7.08
N HIS A 126 -3.46 -4.57 -7.54
CA HIS A 126 -3.78 -4.93 -8.93
C HIS A 126 -5.18 -5.57 -8.99
N PRO A 127 -6.18 -4.91 -9.60
CA PRO A 127 -7.57 -5.38 -9.56
C PRO A 127 -7.79 -6.71 -10.27
N ASP A 128 -7.23 -6.91 -11.47
CA ASP A 128 -7.44 -8.15 -12.23
C ASP A 128 -6.76 -9.35 -11.60
N TRP A 129 -5.68 -9.09 -10.86
CA TRP A 129 -4.91 -10.14 -10.20
C TRP A 129 -5.29 -10.27 -8.75
N ASN A 130 -6.26 -9.46 -8.28
CA ASN A 130 -6.70 -9.35 -6.90
C ASN A 130 -5.55 -9.53 -5.89
N LEU A 131 -4.55 -8.65 -6.00
CA LEU A 131 -3.25 -8.79 -5.34
C LEU A 131 -2.81 -7.46 -4.74
N PHE A 132 -2.44 -7.49 -3.47
CA PHE A 132 -1.75 -6.41 -2.78
C PHE A 132 -0.24 -6.63 -2.80
N ILE A 133 0.51 -5.54 -2.89
CA ILE A 133 1.98 -5.54 -2.84
C ILE A 133 2.42 -4.40 -1.94
N LEU A 134 3.29 -4.69 -0.97
CA LEU A 134 3.75 -3.78 0.06
C LEU A 134 5.26 -3.58 -0.07
N TRP A 135 5.67 -2.31 -0.17
CA TRP A 135 7.06 -1.87 -0.23
C TRP A 135 7.49 -1.25 1.09
N ASP A 136 8.80 -1.09 1.27
CA ASP A 136 9.35 -0.49 2.47
C ASP A 136 9.35 1.05 2.36
N ALA A 137 8.45 1.68 3.10
CA ALA A 137 8.35 3.14 3.12
C ALA A 137 9.62 3.79 3.70
N ASP A 138 10.25 3.16 4.69
CA ASP A 138 11.41 3.72 5.39
C ASP A 138 12.64 3.75 4.48
N LEU A 139 12.91 2.64 3.76
CA LEU A 139 14.01 2.58 2.79
C LEU A 139 13.90 3.62 1.66
N HIS A 140 12.68 4.02 1.30
CA HIS A 140 12.45 5.04 0.29
C HIS A 140 12.68 6.48 0.77
N ASP A 141 12.70 6.68 2.09
CA ASP A 141 12.97 7.97 2.72
C ASP A 141 14.44 8.15 3.11
N MET A 142 15.15 7.05 3.43
CA MET A 142 16.56 7.06 3.88
C MET A 142 17.50 7.84 2.96
N ASN A 143 17.36 7.71 1.64
CA ASN A 143 18.22 8.42 0.68
C ASN A 143 17.75 9.85 0.39
N GLY A 144 17.27 10.57 1.41
CA GLY A 144 16.77 11.94 1.29
C GLY A 144 15.44 12.05 0.55
N GLY A 145 14.54 11.08 0.77
CA GLY A 145 13.20 11.06 0.17
C GLY A 145 13.13 10.52 -1.25
N PHE A 146 11.93 10.56 -1.82
CA PHE A 146 11.62 10.16 -3.20
C PHE A 146 11.22 11.35 -4.08
N THR A 147 11.42 11.23 -5.39
CA THR A 147 10.95 12.21 -6.38
C THR A 147 9.48 11.99 -6.72
N PHE A 148 8.81 13.01 -7.27
CA PHE A 148 7.48 12.84 -7.85
C PHE A 148 7.50 11.74 -8.93
N SER A 149 6.48 10.88 -8.93
CA SER A 149 6.34 9.78 -9.87
C SER A 149 7.53 8.79 -9.87
N LYS A 150 8.17 8.58 -8.71
CA LYS A 150 9.21 7.55 -8.56
C LYS A 150 8.57 6.18 -8.78
N ASN A 151 9.06 5.43 -9.77
CA ASN A 151 8.65 4.06 -9.99
C ASN A 151 9.27 3.15 -8.93
N VAL A 152 8.45 2.29 -8.32
CA VAL A 152 8.91 1.19 -7.48
C VAL A 152 8.25 -0.09 -7.99
N GLN A 153 9.09 -1.08 -8.29
CA GLN A 153 8.69 -2.31 -9.00
C GLN A 153 8.64 -3.52 -8.06
N THR A 154 8.10 -4.64 -8.50
CA THR A 154 8.17 -5.91 -7.77
C THR A 154 8.72 -6.98 -8.68
N PRO A 155 9.72 -7.76 -8.22
CA PRO A 155 10.19 -8.92 -8.95
C PRO A 155 9.07 -9.94 -9.18
N PRO A 156 8.93 -10.51 -10.39
CA PRO A 156 7.85 -11.45 -10.71
C PRO A 156 7.77 -12.68 -9.83
N GLU A 157 8.91 -13.20 -9.36
CA GLU A 157 8.97 -14.38 -8.49
C GLU A 157 8.15 -14.20 -7.21
N ILE A 158 8.12 -12.99 -6.65
CA ILE A 158 7.31 -12.68 -5.47
C ILE A 158 5.83 -12.75 -5.84
N VAL A 159 5.46 -12.15 -6.97
CA VAL A 159 4.08 -12.11 -7.46
C VAL A 159 3.55 -13.51 -7.76
N TRP A 160 4.30 -14.32 -8.51
CA TRP A 160 3.92 -15.69 -8.83
C TRP A 160 3.81 -16.56 -7.58
N ALA A 161 4.73 -16.41 -6.62
CA ALA A 161 4.66 -17.11 -5.35
C ALA A 161 3.41 -16.72 -4.54
N ALA A 162 3.04 -15.43 -4.51
CA ALA A 162 1.84 -14.97 -3.81
C ALA A 162 0.54 -15.42 -4.48
N LEU A 163 0.53 -15.54 -5.81
CA LEU A 163 -0.61 -16.14 -6.52
C LEU A 163 -0.75 -17.64 -6.21
N ALA A 164 0.35 -18.35 -6.03
CA ALA A 164 0.34 -19.78 -5.75
C ALA A 164 0.09 -20.12 -4.27
N LYS A 165 0.51 -19.25 -3.34
CA LYS A 165 0.53 -19.51 -1.89
C LYS A 165 -0.29 -18.50 -1.07
N ASP A 166 -1.05 -17.65 -1.73
CA ASP A 166 -1.80 -16.50 -1.20
C ASP A 166 -0.99 -15.38 -0.55
N ILE A 167 0.24 -15.64 -0.10
CA ILE A 167 1.17 -14.67 0.45
C ILE A 167 2.60 -15.07 0.10
N SER A 168 3.45 -14.09 -0.17
CA SER A 168 4.88 -14.29 -0.34
C SER A 168 5.65 -13.03 0.02
N HIS A 169 6.95 -13.19 0.23
CA HIS A 169 7.87 -12.07 0.30
C HIS A 169 9.19 -12.43 -0.36
N GLY A 170 9.98 -11.42 -0.70
CA GLY A 170 11.30 -11.58 -1.27
C GLY A 170 12.04 -10.26 -1.31
N SER A 171 13.32 -10.31 -1.60
CA SER A 171 14.18 -9.14 -1.54
C SER A 171 14.62 -8.69 -2.92
N ARG A 172 14.84 -7.39 -3.07
CA ARG A 172 15.46 -6.80 -4.26
C ARG A 172 16.54 -5.81 -3.86
N ARG A 173 17.53 -5.61 -4.74
CA ARG A 173 18.52 -4.55 -4.56
C ARG A 173 17.97 -3.23 -5.09
N LEU A 174 18.04 -2.19 -4.26
CA LEU A 174 17.81 -0.81 -4.64
C LEU A 174 19.11 -0.17 -5.14
N ARG A 175 18.96 0.91 -5.91
CA ARG A 175 20.08 1.78 -6.25
C ARG A 175 20.68 2.34 -4.97
N GLY A 176 22.01 2.21 -4.82
CA GLY A 176 22.71 2.59 -3.59
C GLY A 176 23.06 1.41 -2.66
N GLY A 177 22.81 0.16 -3.08
CA GLY A 177 23.26 -1.04 -2.36
C GLY A 177 22.31 -1.53 -1.26
N LEU A 178 21.26 -0.76 -0.95
CA LEU A 178 20.22 -1.17 -0.01
C LEU A 178 19.44 -2.36 -0.55
N THR A 179 19.04 -3.26 0.34
CA THR A 179 18.17 -4.39 0.01
C THR A 179 16.79 -4.12 0.58
N GLU A 180 15.78 -4.13 -0.26
CA GLU A 180 14.39 -3.96 0.13
C GLU A 180 13.66 -5.30 0.10
N THR A 181 12.95 -5.61 1.18
CA THR A 181 12.00 -6.73 1.20
C THR A 181 10.62 -6.27 0.77
N ILE A 182 10.02 -6.98 -0.17
CA ILE A 182 8.68 -6.73 -0.69
C ILE A 182 7.79 -7.88 -0.25
N VAL A 183 6.57 -7.56 0.19
CA VAL A 183 5.54 -8.54 0.56
C VAL A 183 4.40 -8.45 -0.47
N ALA A 184 3.91 -9.57 -0.97
CA ALA A 184 2.73 -9.62 -1.82
C ALA A 184 1.71 -10.60 -1.24
N ALA A 185 0.42 -10.26 -1.32
CA ALA A 185 -0.64 -11.06 -0.71
C ALA A 185 -1.99 -10.88 -1.40
N ARG A 186 -2.79 -11.94 -1.37
CA ARG A 186 -4.22 -11.91 -1.69
C ARG A 186 -4.99 -11.16 -0.58
N PRO A 187 -6.16 -10.56 -0.88
CA PRO A 187 -6.92 -9.77 0.10
C PRO A 187 -7.18 -10.48 1.43
N HIS A 188 -7.53 -11.77 1.40
CA HIS A 188 -7.84 -12.55 2.61
C HIS A 188 -6.63 -12.77 3.52
N ARG A 189 -5.41 -12.51 3.03
CA ARG A 189 -4.15 -12.59 3.79
C ARG A 189 -3.57 -11.21 4.11
N LEU A 190 -4.28 -10.11 3.83
CA LEU A 190 -3.72 -8.77 3.96
C LEU A 190 -3.34 -8.40 5.40
N VAL A 191 -4.11 -8.84 6.39
CA VAL A 191 -3.79 -8.61 7.82
C VAL A 191 -2.43 -9.25 8.17
N GLU A 192 -2.21 -10.49 7.73
CA GLU A 192 -0.94 -11.18 7.93
C GLU A 192 0.21 -10.50 7.18
N ALA A 193 -0.03 -10.08 5.93
CA ALA A 193 0.96 -9.38 5.13
C ALA A 193 1.39 -8.04 5.73
N LEU A 194 0.47 -7.31 6.37
CA LEU A 194 0.78 -6.07 7.07
C LEU A 194 1.66 -6.32 8.30
N ASN A 195 1.29 -7.31 9.14
CA ASN A 195 2.11 -7.67 10.30
C ASN A 195 3.51 -8.10 9.86
N LEU A 196 3.61 -9.00 8.87
CA LEU A 196 4.90 -9.42 8.32
C LEU A 196 5.71 -8.22 7.81
N ARG A 197 5.09 -7.28 7.09
CA ARG A 197 5.81 -6.09 6.61
C ARG A 197 6.30 -5.22 7.77
N ILE A 198 5.49 -5.03 8.80
CA ILE A 198 5.87 -4.26 10.00
C ILE A 198 7.04 -4.92 10.70
N ASP A 199 6.99 -6.24 10.90
CA ASP A 199 8.03 -7.02 11.55
C ASP A 199 9.36 -6.92 10.79
N LEU A 200 9.33 -7.13 9.48
CA LEU A 200 10.51 -6.97 8.61
C LEU A 200 11.09 -5.55 8.67
N SER A 201 10.25 -4.51 8.78
CA SER A 201 10.76 -3.13 8.91
C SER A 201 11.38 -2.90 10.29
N ASN A 202 10.85 -3.53 11.34
CA ASN A 202 11.41 -3.45 12.69
C ASN A 202 12.76 -4.15 12.78
N GLU A 203 12.91 -5.31 12.15
CA GLU A 203 14.17 -6.05 12.09
C GLU A 203 15.29 -5.19 11.48
N VAL A 204 15.03 -4.58 10.33
CA VAL A 204 15.98 -3.66 9.66
C VAL A 204 16.34 -2.48 10.57
N MET A 205 15.38 -1.98 11.37
CA MET A 205 15.63 -0.90 12.34
C MET A 205 16.54 -1.34 13.49
N CYS A 206 16.28 -2.53 14.05
CA CYS A 206 17.07 -3.08 15.13
C CYS A 206 18.50 -3.47 14.69
N GLU A 207 18.69 -3.86 13.43
CA GLU A 207 20.01 -4.18 12.86
C GLU A 207 20.90 -2.95 12.62
N GLY A 208 20.41 -1.74 12.90
CA GLY A 208 21.20 -0.52 12.79
C GLY A 208 21.51 -0.15 11.34
N LEU A 209 20.67 -0.56 10.39
CA LEU A 209 20.76 -0.15 8.98
C LEU A 209 20.27 1.29 8.75
N PHE A 210 20.12 2.10 9.81
CA PHE A 210 19.68 3.50 9.81
C PHE A 210 20.72 4.44 10.41
#